data_AF-A0AA40C9S3-F1
#
_entry.id   AF-A0AA40C9S3-F1
#
_cell.length_a   1.000
_cell.length_b   1.000
_cell.length_c   1.000
_cell.angle_alpha   90.00
_cell.angle_beta   90.00
_cell.angle_gamma   90.00
#
_symmetry.space_group_name_H-M   'P 1'
#
loop_
_entity.id
_entity.type
_entity.pdbx_description
1 polymer ?
#
loop_
_entity_poly.entity_id
_entity_poly.type
_entity_poly.pdbx_seq_one_letter_code
_entity_poly.pdbx_strand_id
1 'polypeptide(L)'
;MTAQVPSTFNAAEADNLEDIEKQFAVKAVMHMTTYWSILEKVKGSTLRLTKIDDEIYEHLQKDFPEFDPAQTIDEDEMKSKSGKERWRNFMMAYEKRVDDYNFGTMLRSNPAWEYGEKETIFAPRMQFYAVEIARNKKGLNDWIYENAQKEKAKASA
;
A
#
# COMPACT_ATOMS: atom_id res chain seq x y z
N MET A 1 -20.86 -5.61 0.57
CA MET A 1 -21.72 -4.67 1.31
C MET A 1 -20.93 -3.39 1.48
N THR A 2 -21.22 -2.40 0.64
CA THR A 2 -20.57 -1.08 0.61
C THR A 2 -21.01 -0.29 1.84
N ALA A 3 -20.08 0.03 2.73
CA ALA A 3 -20.36 0.93 3.85
C ALA A 3 -20.56 2.33 3.29
N GLN A 4 -21.82 2.75 3.23
CA GLN A 4 -22.23 4.08 2.78
C GLN A 4 -21.82 5.10 3.85
N VAL A 5 -21.07 6.12 3.44
CA VAL A 5 -20.69 7.22 4.32
C VAL A 5 -21.98 7.93 4.79
N PRO A 6 -22.27 8.00 6.11
CA PRO A 6 -23.52 8.57 6.59
C PRO A 6 -23.60 10.06 6.23
N SER A 7 -24.75 10.49 5.74
CA SER A 7 -25.04 11.84 5.21
C SER A 7 -25.06 12.95 6.28
N THR A 8 -24.55 12.68 7.48
CA THR A 8 -24.49 13.58 8.65
C THR A 8 -23.04 13.84 9.09
N PHE A 9 -22.07 13.81 8.17
CA PHE A 9 -20.71 14.26 8.47
C PHE A 9 -20.66 15.80 8.46
N ASN A 10 -20.71 16.40 9.65
CA ASN A 10 -20.57 17.83 9.84
C ASN A 10 -19.12 18.14 10.21
N ALA A 11 -18.32 18.65 9.28
CA ALA A 11 -16.89 18.92 9.50
C ALA A 11 -16.61 19.89 10.65
N ALA A 12 -17.62 20.68 11.06
CA ALA A 12 -17.56 21.61 12.18
C ALA A 12 -17.77 20.95 13.57
N GLU A 13 -18.24 19.70 13.62
CA GLU A 13 -18.41 18.89 14.85
C GLU A 13 -17.26 17.89 15.05
N ALA A 14 -16.10 18.16 14.44
CA ALA A 14 -14.87 17.36 14.54
C ALA A 14 -14.18 17.49 15.92
N ASP A 15 -14.96 17.42 17.01
CA ASP A 15 -14.49 17.52 18.40
C ASP A 15 -13.71 16.26 18.85
N ASN A 16 -13.53 15.29 17.95
CA ASN A 16 -12.86 14.03 18.27
C ASN A 16 -11.81 13.65 17.23
N LEU A 17 -10.90 14.59 16.94
CA LEU A 17 -9.72 14.37 16.10
C LEU A 17 -8.94 13.12 16.57
N GLU A 18 -8.80 12.94 17.89
CA GLU A 18 -8.10 11.79 18.48
C GLU A 18 -8.81 10.45 18.18
N ASP A 19 -10.14 10.38 18.31
CA ASP A 19 -10.87 9.14 18.01
C ASP A 19 -10.90 8.84 16.51
N ILE A 20 -10.91 9.86 15.65
CA ILE A 20 -10.77 9.71 14.19
C ILE A 20 -9.36 9.17 13.86
N GLU A 21 -8.32 9.74 14.46
CA GLU A 21 -6.93 9.28 14.29
C GLU A 21 -6.73 7.85 14.79
N LYS A 22 -7.32 7.47 15.92
CA LYS A 22 -7.31 6.09 16.42
C LYS A 22 -7.99 5.13 15.44
N GLN A 23 -9.18 5.46 14.95
CA GLN A 23 -9.89 4.62 13.97
C GLN A 23 -9.11 4.49 12.66
N PHE A 24 -8.46 5.58 12.26
CA PHE A 24 -7.61 5.62 11.09
C PHE A 24 -6.39 4.68 11.26
N ALA A 25 -5.69 4.77 12.40
CA ALA A 25 -4.57 3.90 12.73
C ALA A 25 -4.98 2.42 12.77
N VAL A 26 -6.13 2.10 13.38
CA VAL A 26 -6.66 0.73 13.41
C VAL A 26 -6.89 0.19 12.00
N LYS A 27 -7.49 0.97 11.10
CA LYS A 27 -7.70 0.56 9.71
C LYS A 27 -6.39 0.37 8.94
N ALA A 28 -5.40 1.25 9.14
CA ALA A 28 -4.09 1.14 8.50
C ALA A 28 -3.35 -0.13 8.95
N VAL A 29 -3.38 -0.44 10.25
CA VAL A 29 -2.80 -1.67 10.81
C VAL A 29 -3.56 -2.90 10.33
N MET A 30 -4.90 -2.87 10.29
CA MET A 30 -5.69 -3.98 9.76
C MET A 30 -5.39 -4.25 8.28
N HIS A 31 -5.23 -3.20 7.47
CA HIS A 31 -4.82 -3.34 6.07
C HIS A 31 -3.44 -4.01 5.96
N MET A 32 -2.46 -3.53 6.76
CA MET A 32 -1.11 -4.06 6.83
C MET A 32 -1.09 -5.56 7.17
N THR A 33 -1.75 -5.94 8.26
CA THR A 33 -1.78 -7.34 8.74
C THR A 33 -2.53 -8.24 7.77
N THR A 34 -3.62 -7.75 7.16
CA THR A 34 -4.36 -8.50 6.13
C THR A 34 -3.49 -8.75 4.91
N TYR A 35 -2.81 -7.72 4.41
CA TYR A 35 -1.94 -7.86 3.24
C TYR A 35 -0.78 -8.83 3.50
N TRP A 36 -0.12 -8.70 4.65
CA TRP A 36 0.95 -9.63 5.06
C TRP A 36 0.45 -11.08 5.14
N SER A 37 -0.70 -11.30 5.80
CA SER A 37 -1.32 -12.62 5.91
C SER A 37 -1.66 -13.25 4.55
N ILE A 38 -1.94 -12.43 3.53
CA ILE A 38 -2.16 -12.91 2.16
C ILE A 38 -0.83 -13.37 1.57
N LEU A 39 0.23 -12.55 1.66
CA LEU A 39 1.56 -12.87 1.13
C LEU A 39 2.19 -14.11 1.79
N GLU A 40 1.88 -14.39 3.06
CA GLU A 40 2.32 -15.64 3.70
C GLU A 40 1.63 -16.89 3.11
N LYS A 41 0.43 -16.73 2.54
CA LYS A 41 -0.41 -17.83 2.03
C LYS A 41 -0.32 -18.03 0.53
N VAL A 42 -0.07 -16.97 -0.23
CA VAL A 42 0.05 -16.99 -1.69
C VAL A 42 1.25 -16.18 -2.15
N LYS A 43 1.87 -16.59 -3.26
CA LYS A 43 2.97 -15.83 -3.88
C LYS A 43 2.48 -14.44 -4.30
N GLY A 44 3.28 -13.41 -4.02
CA GLY A 44 2.96 -12.04 -4.42
C GLY A 44 2.81 -11.92 -5.94
N SER A 45 3.64 -12.65 -6.70
CA SER A 45 3.60 -12.69 -8.17
C SER A 45 2.29 -13.21 -8.77
N THR A 46 1.46 -13.90 -8.01
CA THR A 46 0.14 -14.37 -8.47
C THR A 46 -1.01 -13.52 -7.93
N LEU A 47 -0.71 -12.51 -7.11
CA LEU A 47 -1.72 -11.67 -6.46
C LEU A 47 -2.16 -10.53 -7.38
N ARG A 48 -3.47 -10.31 -7.44
CA ARG A 48 -4.09 -9.11 -8.02
C ARG A 48 -4.60 -8.22 -6.89
N LEU A 49 -4.11 -6.99 -6.80
CA LEU A 49 -4.51 -6.03 -5.77
C LEU A 49 -5.78 -5.26 -6.17
N THR A 50 -5.94 -5.02 -7.47
CA THR A 50 -7.08 -4.32 -8.05
C THR A 50 -7.51 -4.99 -9.36
N LYS A 51 -8.63 -4.51 -9.92
CA LYS A 51 -9.09 -4.96 -11.25
C LYS A 51 -8.25 -4.39 -12.38
N ILE A 52 -7.48 -3.33 -12.14
CA ILE A 52 -6.76 -2.51 -13.13
C ILE A 52 -5.25 -2.48 -12.87
N ASP A 53 -4.69 -3.54 -12.28
CA ASP A 53 -3.27 -3.58 -11.89
C ASP A 53 -2.31 -3.33 -13.04
N ASP A 54 -2.62 -3.87 -14.22
CA ASP A 54 -1.80 -3.71 -15.42
C ASP A 54 -1.72 -2.23 -15.82
N GLU A 55 -2.85 -1.52 -15.78
CA GLU A 55 -2.92 -0.09 -16.07
C GLU A 55 -2.18 0.75 -15.03
N ILE A 56 -2.35 0.43 -13.74
CA ILE A 56 -1.65 1.12 -12.65
C ILE A 56 -0.14 0.99 -12.82
N TYR A 57 0.32 -0.21 -13.17
CA TYR A 57 1.74 -0.49 -13.41
C TYR A 57 2.28 0.27 -14.62
N GLU A 58 1.57 0.25 -15.75
CA GLU A 58 1.96 0.98 -16.95
C GLU A 58 2.01 2.50 -16.72
N HIS A 59 1.02 3.05 -16.02
CA HIS A 59 1.01 4.46 -15.63
C HIS A 59 2.19 4.79 -14.71
N LEU A 60 2.51 3.94 -13.73
CA LEU A 60 3.67 4.14 -12.86
C LEU A 60 4.97 4.18 -13.67
N GLN A 61 5.17 3.24 -14.59
CA GLN A 61 6.37 3.21 -15.44
C GLN A 61 6.48 4.42 -16.37
N LYS A 62 5.34 4.94 -16.83
CA LYS A 62 5.30 6.12 -17.70
C LYS A 62 5.61 7.39 -16.92
N ASP A 63 4.98 7.59 -15.78
CA ASP A 63 5.06 8.83 -15.01
C ASP A 63 6.27 8.85 -14.07
N PHE A 64 6.81 7.69 -13.71
CA PHE A 64 8.00 7.49 -12.88
C PHE A 64 8.93 6.44 -13.51
N PRO A 65 9.48 6.68 -14.71
CA PRO A 65 10.39 5.74 -15.38
C PRO A 65 11.66 5.44 -14.58
N GLU A 66 12.04 6.33 -13.66
CA GLU A 66 13.16 6.17 -12.73
C GLU A 66 12.85 5.27 -11.53
N PHE A 67 11.57 4.95 -11.29
CA PHE A 67 11.16 4.20 -10.12
C PHE A 67 11.57 2.72 -10.23
N ASP A 68 12.47 2.29 -9.34
CA ASP A 68 12.81 0.87 -9.18
C ASP A 68 12.16 0.27 -7.93
N PRO A 69 11.15 -0.62 -8.05
CA PRO A 69 10.49 -1.25 -6.90
C PRO A 69 11.40 -2.14 -6.05
N ALA A 70 12.60 -2.49 -6.53
CA ALA A 70 13.60 -3.25 -5.78
C ALA A 70 14.42 -2.40 -4.79
N GLN A 71 14.50 -1.08 -5.01
CA GLN A 71 15.24 -0.18 -4.14
C GLN A 71 14.40 0.22 -2.92
N THR A 72 15.09 0.71 -1.89
CA THR A 72 14.43 1.41 -0.79
C THR A 72 13.83 2.70 -1.31
N ILE A 73 12.57 2.95 -0.99
CA ILE A 73 11.86 4.18 -1.32
C ILE A 73 12.54 5.36 -0.63
N ASP A 74 12.87 6.39 -1.39
CA ASP A 74 13.31 7.68 -0.86
C ASP A 74 12.09 8.51 -0.41
N GLU A 75 11.87 8.54 0.90
CA GLU A 75 10.76 9.27 1.50
C GLU A 75 10.92 10.79 1.34
N ASP A 76 12.15 11.30 1.31
CA ASP A 76 12.43 12.73 1.13
C ASP A 76 12.09 13.16 -0.29
N GLU A 77 12.42 12.33 -1.29
CA GLU A 77 12.02 12.58 -2.68
C GLU A 77 10.49 12.55 -2.84
N MET A 78 9.81 11.58 -2.23
CA MET A 78 8.33 11.54 -2.23
C MET A 78 7.70 12.77 -1.56
N LYS A 79 8.32 13.28 -0.49
CA LYS A 79 7.85 14.45 0.27
C LYS A 79 8.29 15.79 -0.31
N SER A 80 9.21 15.79 -1.27
CA SER A 80 9.67 16.96 -2.00
C SER A 80 8.51 17.65 -2.72
N LYS A 81 8.69 18.93 -3.09
CA LYS A 81 7.64 19.70 -3.77
C LYS A 81 7.24 19.04 -5.10
N SER A 82 8.23 18.62 -5.90
CA SER A 82 8.02 17.93 -7.17
C SER A 82 7.42 16.53 -6.96
N GLY A 83 7.92 15.76 -5.99
CA GLY A 83 7.41 14.42 -5.67
C GLY A 83 5.94 14.45 -5.26
N LYS A 84 5.56 15.36 -4.36
CA LYS A 84 4.16 15.56 -3.94
C LYS A 84 3.25 15.90 -5.11
N GLU A 85 3.67 16.78 -6.00
CA GLU A 85 2.87 17.17 -7.16
C GLU A 85 2.69 16.02 -8.15
N ARG A 86 3.77 15.29 -8.48
CA ARG A 86 3.71 14.11 -9.36
C ARG A 86 2.82 13.03 -8.80
N TRP A 87 3.01 12.64 -7.53
CA TRP A 87 2.18 11.63 -6.88
C TRP A 87 0.72 12.08 -6.76
N ARG A 88 0.46 13.36 -6.50
CA ARG A 88 -0.91 13.90 -6.50
C ARG A 88 -1.56 13.73 -7.87
N ASN A 89 -0.88 14.11 -8.95
CA ASN A 89 -1.40 13.99 -10.31
C ASN A 89 -1.66 12.52 -10.68
N PHE A 90 -0.72 11.63 -10.34
CA PHE A 90 -0.88 10.18 -10.51
C PHE A 90 -2.12 9.66 -9.78
N MET A 91 -2.31 10.05 -8.51
CA MET A 91 -3.43 9.61 -7.68
C MET A 91 -4.78 10.12 -8.19
N MET A 92 -4.86 11.37 -8.65
CA MET A 92 -6.10 11.99 -9.13
C MET A 92 -6.69 11.26 -10.35
N ALA A 93 -5.86 10.57 -11.16
CA ALA A 93 -6.33 9.74 -12.26
C ALA A 93 -7.24 8.57 -11.79
N TYR A 94 -7.16 8.20 -10.51
CA TYR A 94 -7.88 7.07 -9.92
C TYR A 94 -8.98 7.47 -8.94
N GLU A 95 -9.23 8.77 -8.72
CA GLU A 95 -10.20 9.27 -7.73
C GLU A 95 -11.60 8.62 -7.88
N LYS A 96 -12.05 8.41 -9.12
CA LYS A 96 -13.37 7.84 -9.43
C LYS A 96 -13.35 6.35 -9.76
N ARG A 97 -12.18 5.71 -9.65
CA ARG A 97 -11.94 4.35 -10.16
C ARG A 97 -11.44 3.39 -9.09
N VAL A 98 -10.82 3.93 -8.04
CA VAL A 98 -10.30 3.18 -6.89
C VAL A 98 -10.94 3.74 -5.63
N ASP A 99 -11.70 2.90 -4.93
CA ASP A 99 -12.32 3.27 -3.67
C ASP A 99 -11.28 3.59 -2.61
N ASP A 100 -11.50 4.69 -1.90
CA ASP A 100 -10.57 5.28 -0.93
C ASP A 100 -9.12 5.39 -1.44
N TYR A 101 -8.92 5.80 -2.70
CA TYR A 101 -7.58 5.94 -3.31
C TYR A 101 -6.57 6.75 -2.46
N ASN A 102 -7.07 7.71 -1.67
CA ASN A 102 -6.30 8.59 -0.80
C ASN A 102 -6.25 8.13 0.68
N PHE A 103 -6.87 7.01 1.03
CA PHE A 103 -6.81 6.46 2.39
C PHE A 103 -5.37 6.05 2.72
N GLY A 104 -4.82 6.50 3.84
CA GLY A 104 -3.43 6.18 4.16
C GLY A 104 -3.25 4.75 4.69
N THR A 105 -2.17 4.13 4.25
CA THR A 105 -1.82 2.74 4.47
C THR A 105 -0.37 2.62 4.90
N MET A 106 -0.02 1.48 5.48
CA MET A 106 1.37 1.14 5.82
C MET A 106 2.04 0.43 4.65
N LEU A 107 3.15 0.98 4.18
CA LEU A 107 3.94 0.47 3.06
C LEU A 107 5.37 0.18 3.52
N ARG A 108 5.93 -0.96 3.12
CA ARG A 108 7.34 -1.26 3.38
C ARG A 108 8.23 -0.38 2.51
N SER A 109 9.22 0.27 3.11
CA SER A 109 10.16 1.12 2.37
C SER A 109 11.03 0.30 1.42
N ASN A 110 11.37 -0.94 1.78
CA ASN A 110 12.09 -1.88 0.93
C ASN A 110 11.33 -3.22 0.82
N PRO A 111 11.23 -3.85 -0.38
CA PRO A 111 10.54 -5.13 -0.55
C PRO A 111 11.20 -6.30 0.20
N ALA A 112 12.49 -6.21 0.52
CA ALA A 112 13.26 -7.26 1.19
C ALA A 112 13.12 -7.26 2.72
N TRP A 113 12.38 -6.30 3.29
CA TRP A 113 12.22 -6.17 4.74
C TRP A 113 10.84 -6.62 5.19
N GLU A 114 10.72 -6.98 6.46
CA GLU A 114 9.43 -7.11 7.15
C GLU A 114 8.91 -5.72 7.57
N TYR A 115 7.67 -5.65 8.03
CA TYR A 115 7.15 -4.43 8.65
C TYR A 115 7.88 -4.17 9.98
N GLY A 116 8.53 -3.01 10.07
CA GLY A 116 9.19 -2.51 11.28
C GLY A 116 9.03 -1.01 11.43
N GLU A 117 9.42 -0.45 12.57
CA GLU A 117 9.25 0.98 12.88
C GLU A 117 9.97 1.89 11.87
N LYS A 118 11.16 1.49 11.41
CA LYS A 118 11.99 2.25 10.46
C LYS A 118 11.82 1.79 9.02
N GLU A 119 11.33 0.57 8.85
CA GLU A 119 11.16 -0.13 7.59
C GLU A 119 9.79 0.14 6.96
N THR A 120 8.89 0.82 7.69
CA THR A 120 7.53 1.13 7.27
C THR A 120 7.35 2.63 7.09
N ILE A 121 6.79 3.02 5.96
CA ILE A 121 6.37 4.39 5.67
C ILE A 121 4.85 4.47 5.55
N PHE A 122 4.33 5.66 5.76
CA PHE A 122 2.91 5.95 5.59
C PHE A 122 2.64 6.49 4.18
N ALA A 123 1.74 5.84 3.44
CA ALA A 123 1.45 6.19 2.06
C ALA A 123 -0.04 6.02 1.73
N PRO A 124 -0.67 6.94 0.98
CA PRO A 124 -1.97 6.71 0.35
C PRO A 124 -2.10 5.35 -0.33
N ARG A 125 -3.30 4.77 -0.28
CA ARG A 125 -3.63 3.45 -0.84
C ARG A 125 -3.22 3.33 -2.30
N MET A 126 -3.37 4.40 -3.08
CA MET A 126 -2.97 4.40 -4.48
C MET A 126 -1.45 4.34 -4.67
N GLN A 127 -0.66 4.98 -3.80
CA GLN A 127 0.79 4.82 -3.79
C GLN A 127 1.18 3.39 -3.38
N PHE A 128 0.51 2.84 -2.36
CA PHE A 128 0.68 1.44 -1.96
C PHE A 128 0.41 0.50 -3.14
N TYR A 129 -0.70 0.67 -3.87
CA TYR A 129 -0.99 -0.16 -5.03
C TYR A 129 0.08 -0.02 -6.11
N ALA A 130 0.47 1.20 -6.48
CA ALA A 130 1.50 1.40 -7.49
C ALA A 130 2.79 0.64 -7.14
N VAL A 131 3.27 0.79 -5.90
CA VAL A 131 4.50 0.16 -5.43
C VAL A 131 4.35 -1.35 -5.31
N GLU A 132 3.32 -1.85 -4.63
CA GLU A 132 3.18 -3.28 -4.36
C GLU A 132 2.79 -4.08 -5.60
N ILE A 133 2.04 -3.50 -6.55
CA ILE A 133 1.81 -4.13 -7.86
C ILE A 133 3.14 -4.28 -8.60
N ALA A 134 3.98 -3.25 -8.62
CA ALA A 134 5.28 -3.30 -9.26
C ALA A 134 6.20 -4.35 -8.61
N ARG A 135 6.19 -4.46 -7.28
CA ARG A 135 6.92 -5.48 -6.53
C ARG A 135 6.43 -6.89 -6.81
N ASN A 136 5.11 -7.10 -6.78
CA ASN A 136 4.46 -8.38 -7.07
C ASN A 136 4.77 -8.84 -8.50
N LYS A 137 4.62 -7.97 -9.50
CA LYS A 137 4.95 -8.29 -10.90
C LYS A 137 6.42 -8.68 -11.11
N LYS A 138 7.35 -8.11 -10.33
CA LYS A 138 8.77 -8.47 -10.34
C LYS A 138 9.11 -9.65 -9.41
N GLY A 139 8.13 -10.26 -8.73
CA GLY A 139 8.35 -11.37 -7.80
C GLY A 139 9.08 -10.99 -6.50
N LEU A 140 9.20 -9.69 -6.20
CA LEU A 140 10.01 -9.19 -5.08
C LEU A 140 9.38 -9.48 -3.70
N ASN A 141 8.13 -9.93 -3.67
CA ASN A 141 7.41 -10.30 -2.46
C ASN A 141 7.28 -11.82 -2.26
N ASP A 142 7.76 -12.64 -3.21
CA ASP A 142 7.57 -14.09 -3.15
C ASP A 142 8.36 -14.75 -2.01
N TRP A 143 9.44 -14.10 -1.55
CA TRP A 143 10.23 -14.58 -0.42
C TRP A 143 9.40 -14.69 0.88
N ILE A 144 8.35 -13.88 1.04
CA ILE A 144 7.48 -13.89 2.23
C ILE A 144 6.72 -15.20 2.27
N TYR A 145 6.12 -15.60 1.15
CA TYR A 145 5.47 -16.90 0.99
C TYR A 145 6.46 -18.03 1.26
N GLU A 146 7.64 -17.96 0.63
CA GLU A 146 8.66 -19.01 0.77
C GLU A 146 9.13 -19.20 2.21
N ASN A 147 9.37 -18.10 2.94
CA ASN A 147 9.76 -18.16 4.34
C ASN A 147 8.61 -18.69 5.20
N ALA A 148 7.38 -18.22 5.00
CA ALA A 148 6.22 -18.71 5.74
C ALA A 148 6.00 -20.22 5.54
N GLN A 149 6.14 -20.73 4.32
CA GLN A 149 6.03 -22.17 4.06
C GLN A 149 7.17 -22.97 4.69
N LYS A 150 8.41 -22.45 4.68
CA LYS A 150 9.56 -23.08 5.35
C LYS A 150 9.35 -23.18 6.85
N GLU A 151 8.92 -22.09 7.51
CA GLU A 151 8.67 -22.09 8.95
C GLU A 151 7.52 -23.02 9.33
N LYS A 152 6.45 -23.06 8.53
CA LYS A 152 5.35 -24.01 8.73
C LYS A 152 5.79 -25.46 8.61
N ALA A 153 6.65 -25.78 7.64
CA ALA A 153 7.21 -27.11 7.46
C ALA A 153 8.09 -27.51 8.66
N LYS A 154 8.93 -26.61 9.16
CA LYS A 154 9.74 -26.84 10.37
C LYS A 154 8.89 -27.07 11.61
N ALA A 155 7.81 -26.30 11.79
CA ALA A 155 6.91 -26.44 12.93
C ALA A 155 6.07 -27.73 12.90
N SER A 156 5.97 -28.38 11.73
CA SER A 156 5.22 -29.62 11.53
C SER A 156 6.11 -30.88 11.53
N ALA A 157 7.43 -30.70 11.64
CA ALA A 157 8.44 -31.76 11.68
C ALA A 157 8.86 -32.06 13.12
#